data_AF-A0A0V0YJ11-F1
#
_entry.id   AF-A0A0V0YJ11-F1
#
_cell.length_a   1.000
_cell.length_b   1.000
_cell.length_c   1.000
_cell.angle_alpha   90.00
_cell.angle_beta   90.00
_cell.angle_gamma   90.00
#
_symmetry.space_group_name_H-M   'P 1'
#
loop_
_entity.id
_entity.type
_entity.pdbx_description
1 polymer ?
#
loop_
_entity_poly.entity_id
_entity_poly.type
_entity_poly.pdbx_seq_one_letter_code
_entity_poly.pdbx_strand_id
1 'polypeptide(L)'
;MLSNSGLIKPGILKVRNLVAMSRDVLKLVDLLPSEYNPRIKGMELINQPNQQFCDIGGLDDQIQEMIEAVVYPITRKEYFEKYFALKFRVQLPKGVLMYWYWKNVVSKNAK
;
A
#
# COMPACT_ATOMS: atom_id res chain seq x y z
N MET A 1 -34.51 -20.12 -3.58
CA MET A 1 -33.66 -19.47 -2.57
C MET A 1 -33.25 -20.54 -1.58
N LEU A 2 -31.94 -20.78 -1.39
CA LEU A 2 -31.45 -21.78 -0.43
C LEU A 2 -31.86 -21.35 0.98
N SER A 3 -32.89 -22.00 1.53
CA SER A 3 -33.59 -21.60 2.75
C SER A 3 -32.78 -21.82 4.04
N ASN A 4 -31.66 -22.55 3.97
CA ASN A 4 -30.85 -22.89 5.12
C ASN A 4 -29.42 -22.38 4.89
N SER A 5 -29.16 -21.13 5.24
CA SER A 5 -27.79 -20.70 5.54
C SER A 5 -27.29 -21.62 6.67
N GLY A 6 -26.19 -22.31 6.42
CA GLY A 6 -25.64 -23.28 7.37
C GLY A 6 -25.06 -22.61 8.62
N LEU A 7 -23.90 -23.09 9.08
CA LEU A 7 -23.24 -22.68 10.32
C LEU A 7 -22.77 -21.21 10.36
N ILE A 8 -23.04 -20.40 9.32
CA ILE A 8 -22.59 -19.01 9.20
C ILE A 8 -23.72 -18.03 9.51
N LYS A 9 -23.41 -17.04 10.35
CA LYS A 9 -24.36 -15.97 10.70
C LYS A 9 -24.75 -15.14 9.46
N PRO A 10 -26.06 -14.87 9.25
CA PRO A 10 -26.59 -14.26 8.01
C PRO A 10 -26.23 -12.78 7.75
N GLY A 11 -25.31 -12.16 8.52
CA GLY A 11 -24.88 -10.77 8.32
C GLY A 11 -23.42 -10.60 7.86
N ILE A 12 -22.64 -11.69 7.82
CA ILE A 12 -21.20 -11.64 7.51
C ILE A 12 -20.97 -11.73 6.00
N LEU A 13 -21.91 -12.33 5.28
CA LEU A 13 -21.80 -12.59 3.85
C LEU A 13 -22.10 -11.34 3.04
N LYS A 14 -21.14 -10.96 2.20
CA LYS A 14 -21.31 -9.96 1.15
C LYS A 14 -21.29 -10.64 -0.21
N VAL A 15 -21.96 -10.04 -1.18
CA VAL A 15 -21.88 -10.46 -2.58
C VAL A 15 -20.41 -10.52 -3.00
N ARG A 16 -20.03 -11.56 -3.77
CA ARG A 16 -18.64 -11.84 -4.24
C ARG A 16 -17.70 -12.43 -3.19
N ASN A 17 -18.18 -12.86 -2.02
CA ASN A 17 -17.35 -13.66 -1.13
C ASN A 17 -17.17 -15.09 -1.66
N LEU A 18 -15.96 -15.61 -1.49
CA LEU A 18 -15.67 -17.02 -1.70
C LEU A 18 -16.19 -17.79 -0.49
N VAL A 19 -16.96 -18.84 -0.74
CA VAL A 19 -17.56 -19.66 0.33
C VAL A 19 -17.29 -21.13 0.04
N ALA A 20 -17.04 -21.89 1.10
CA ALA A 20 -16.96 -23.33 1.04
C ALA A 20 -18.38 -23.91 1.08
N MET A 21 -18.69 -24.79 0.13
CA MET A 21 -19.96 -25.49 0.06
C MET A 21 -19.73 -27.00 0.21
N SER A 22 -20.63 -27.66 0.94
CA SER A 22 -20.68 -29.12 1.00
C SER A 22 -21.11 -29.68 -0.36
N ARG A 23 -20.44 -30.72 -0.86
CA ARG A 23 -20.70 -31.29 -2.20
C ARG A 23 -22.05 -32.00 -2.30
N ASP A 24 -22.45 -32.72 -1.26
CA ASP A 24 -23.62 -33.60 -1.30
C ASP A 24 -24.93 -32.84 -1.07
N VAL A 25 -24.91 -31.85 -0.18
CA VAL A 25 -26.13 -31.13 0.27
C VAL A 25 -26.14 -29.66 -0.18
N LEU A 26 -25.08 -29.18 -0.85
CA LEU A 26 -24.93 -27.79 -1.32
C LEU A 26 -25.20 -26.74 -0.23
N LYS A 27 -24.87 -27.08 1.02
CA LYS A 27 -24.98 -26.19 2.18
C LYS A 27 -23.71 -25.36 2.32
N LEU A 28 -23.89 -24.11 2.69
CA LEU A 28 -22.81 -23.18 2.98
C LEU A 28 -22.15 -23.57 4.31
N VAL A 29 -20.85 -23.89 4.27
CA VAL A 29 -20.07 -24.42 5.41
C VAL A 29 -19.25 -23.31 6.05
N ASP A 30 -18.41 -22.63 5.27
CA ASP A 30 -17.46 -21.63 5.77
C ASP A 30 -17.20 -20.51 4.74
N LEU A 31 -16.66 -19.38 5.21
CA LEU A 31 -16.19 -18.28 4.38
C LEU A 31 -14.71 -18.48 4.06
N LEU A 32 -14.36 -18.51 2.77
CA LEU A 32 -12.98 -18.62 2.34
C LEU A 32 -12.32 -17.23 2.33
N PRO A 33 -11.01 -17.13 2.64
CA PRO A 33 -10.29 -15.89 2.52
C PRO A 33 -10.27 -15.41 1.07
N SER A 34 -10.24 -14.10 0.86
CA SER A 34 -10.16 -13.51 -0.47
C SER A 34 -8.91 -14.01 -1.20
N GLU A 35 -9.12 -14.57 -2.39
CA GLU A 35 -8.02 -15.07 -3.21
C GLU A 35 -7.42 -13.94 -4.05
N TYR A 36 -6.10 -13.80 -3.97
CA TYR A 36 -5.31 -12.92 -4.83
C TYR A 36 -4.54 -13.74 -5.86
N ASN A 37 -4.33 -13.17 -7.04
CA ASN A 37 -3.54 -13.80 -8.10
C ASN A 37 -2.15 -14.19 -7.57
N PRO A 38 -1.65 -15.42 -7.82
CA PRO A 38 -0.32 -15.85 -7.38
C PRO A 38 0.81 -14.89 -7.73
N ARG A 39 0.72 -14.17 -8.86
CA ARG A 39 1.70 -13.16 -9.26
C ARG A 39 1.78 -11.98 -8.30
N ILE A 40 0.65 -11.60 -7.70
CA ILE A 40 0.57 -10.52 -6.71
C ILE A 40 1.14 -11.00 -5.37
N LYS A 41 0.83 -12.24 -4.98
CA LYS A 41 1.41 -12.85 -3.77
C LYS A 41 2.94 -12.95 -3.85
N GLY A 42 3.48 -13.20 -5.04
CA GLY A 42 4.93 -13.18 -5.28
C GLY A 42 5.59 -11.80 -5.21
N MET A 43 4.81 -10.71 -5.23
CA MET A 43 5.31 -9.34 -5.07
C MET A 43 5.31 -8.88 -3.61
N GLU A 44 4.81 -9.72 -2.69
CA GLU A 44 4.86 -9.43 -1.27
C GLU A 44 6.30 -9.42 -0.76
N LEU A 45 6.63 -8.39 0.02
CA LEU A 45 7.98 -8.17 0.53
C LEU A 45 8.18 -9.07 1.77
N ILE A 46 8.79 -10.24 1.57
CA ILE A 46 9.02 -11.22 2.65
C ILE A 46 10.23 -10.82 3.52
N ASN A 47 11.30 -10.31 2.90
CA ASN A 47 12.54 -9.93 3.56
C ASN A 47 12.87 -8.45 3.30
N GLN A 48 13.03 -7.67 4.35
CA GLN A 48 13.45 -6.28 4.22
C GLN A 48 14.95 -6.19 3.86
N PRO A 49 15.33 -5.37 2.88
CA PRO A 49 16.73 -5.15 2.54
C PRO A 49 17.43 -4.27 3.61
N ASN A 50 18.73 -4.48 3.85
CA ASN A 50 19.47 -3.90 4.99
C ASN A 50 20.10 -2.51 4.73
N GLN A 51 19.77 -1.86 3.62
CA GLN A 51 20.36 -0.58 3.22
C GLN A 51 19.83 0.57 4.08
N GLN A 52 20.71 1.51 4.43
CA GLN A 52 20.36 2.73 5.13
C GLN A 52 20.47 3.96 4.22
N PHE A 53 19.77 5.04 4.56
CA PHE A 53 19.88 6.31 3.82
C PHE A 53 21.29 6.90 3.86
N CYS A 54 22.08 6.57 4.89
CA CYS A 54 23.49 6.95 5.01
C CYS A 54 24.38 6.34 3.92
N ASP A 55 23.95 5.26 3.29
CA ASP A 55 24.70 4.59 2.21
C ASP A 55 24.51 5.31 0.85
N ILE A 56 23.61 6.31 0.77
CA ILE A 56 23.27 7.04 -0.44
C ILE A 56 23.89 8.45 -0.38
N GLY A 57 24.94 8.70 -1.16
CA GLY A 57 25.62 10.00 -1.18
C GLY A 57 25.09 10.98 -2.24
N GLY A 58 25.06 12.27 -1.89
CA GLY A 58 24.84 13.38 -2.84
C GLY A 58 23.37 13.63 -3.22
N LEU A 59 22.43 13.01 -2.50
CA LEU A 59 20.99 13.10 -2.74
C LEU A 59 20.20 13.50 -1.47
N ASP A 60 20.83 14.23 -0.55
CA ASP A 60 20.25 14.54 0.77
C ASP A 60 18.91 15.30 0.65
N ASP A 61 18.83 16.26 -0.27
CA ASP A 61 17.62 17.04 -0.53
C ASP A 61 16.47 16.14 -1.02
N GLN A 62 16.74 15.25 -1.97
CA GLN A 62 15.74 14.33 -2.53
C GLN A 62 15.29 13.29 -1.50
N ILE A 63 16.20 12.82 -0.66
CA ILE A 63 15.89 11.90 0.44
C ILE A 63 14.96 12.60 1.44
N GLN A 64 15.24 13.85 1.80
CA GLN A 64 14.39 14.62 2.70
C GLN A 64 12.98 14.83 2.13
N GLU A 65 12.86 15.27 0.88
CA GLU A 65 11.56 15.46 0.22
C GLU A 65 10.74 14.16 0.19
N MET A 66 11.39 13.02 -0.10
CA MET A 66 10.73 11.72 -0.10
C MET A 66 10.25 11.30 1.30
N ILE A 67 11.06 11.53 2.34
CA ILE A 67 10.71 11.21 3.73
C ILE A 67 9.49 12.05 4.17
N GLU A 68 9.49 13.33 3.84
CA GLU A 68 8.37 14.24 4.17
C GLU A 68 7.08 13.84 3.45
N ALA A 69 7.17 13.44 2.19
CA ALA A 69 6.01 13.05 1.41
C ALA A 69 5.46 11.66 1.79
N VAL A 70 6.31 10.69 2.15
CA VAL A 70 5.89 9.30 2.34
C VAL A 70 5.92 8.86 3.81
N VAL A 71 7.00 9.14 4.53
CA VAL A 71 7.22 8.61 5.88
C VAL A 71 6.45 9.42 6.93
N TYR A 72 6.45 10.74 6.83
CA TYR A 72 5.75 11.60 7.79
C TYR A 72 4.24 11.37 7.88
N PRO A 73 3.50 11.19 6.77
CA PRO A 73 2.08 10.87 6.87
C PRO A 73 1.81 9.49 7.51
N ILE A 74 2.74 8.54 7.43
CA ILE A 74 2.58 7.21 8.04
C ILE A 74 2.93 7.24 9.54
N THR A 75 4.01 7.91 9.89
CA THR A 75 4.55 7.96 11.26
C THR A 75 3.84 8.98 12.16
N ARG A 76 3.34 10.09 11.60
CA ARG A 76 2.73 11.21 12.33
C ARG A 76 1.29 11.49 11.89
N LYS A 77 0.47 10.44 11.77
CA LYS A 77 -0.93 10.52 11.28
C LYS A 77 -1.77 11.57 12.01
N GLU A 78 -1.75 11.57 13.34
CA GLU A 78 -2.55 12.49 14.16
C GLU A 78 -2.21 13.96 13.89
N TYR A 79 -0.93 14.28 13.67
CA TYR A 79 -0.50 15.63 13.34
C TYR A 79 -1.01 16.05 11.95
N PHE A 80 -0.93 15.15 10.96
CA PHE A 80 -1.43 15.42 9.61
C PHE A 80 -2.94 15.55 9.55
N GLU A 81 -3.69 14.70 10.24
CA GLU A 81 -5.15 14.79 10.27
C GLU A 81 -5.63 16.04 11.03
N LYS A 82 -5.01 16.36 12.17
CA LYS A 82 -5.44 17.47 13.04
C LYS A 82 -4.98 18.85 12.55
N TYR A 83 -3.76 18.97 12.03
CA TYR A 83 -3.23 20.25 11.59
C TYR A 83 -3.43 20.43 10.09
N PHE A 84 -2.99 19.48 9.26
CA PHE A 84 -3.03 19.63 7.80
C PHE A 84 -4.46 19.49 7.24
N ALA A 85 -5.24 18.48 7.64
CA ALA A 85 -6.59 18.30 7.09
C ALA A 85 -7.64 19.25 7.71
N LEU A 86 -7.61 19.45 9.04
CA LEU A 86 -8.61 20.27 9.74
C LEU A 86 -8.33 21.79 9.70
N LYS A 87 -7.07 22.23 9.81
CA LYS A 87 -6.72 23.68 9.79
C LYS A 87 -6.31 24.18 8.41
N PHE A 88 -5.44 23.47 7.71
CA PHE A 88 -4.90 23.93 6.41
C PHE A 88 -5.68 23.40 5.21
N ARG A 89 -6.59 22.42 5.39
CA ARG A 89 -7.36 21.75 4.33
C ARG A 89 -6.48 21.18 3.20
N VAL A 90 -5.28 20.73 3.54
CA VAL A 90 -4.33 20.14 2.60
C VAL A 90 -4.45 18.62 2.64
N GLN A 91 -4.57 18.01 1.46
CA GLN A 91 -4.63 16.57 1.30
C GLN A 91 -3.23 15.95 1.30
N LEU A 92 -3.12 14.73 1.82
CA LEU A 92 -1.85 14.01 1.81
C LEU A 92 -1.40 13.73 0.37
N PRO A 93 -0.09 13.83 0.08
CA PRO A 93 0.45 13.37 -1.19
C PRO A 93 0.18 11.87 -1.36
N LYS A 94 -0.26 11.48 -2.56
CA LYS A 94 -0.67 10.09 -2.85
C LYS A 94 0.47 9.21 -3.37
N GLY A 95 1.57 9.82 -3.78
CA GLY A 95 2.73 9.14 -4.36
C GLY A 95 3.81 10.13 -4.74
N VAL A 96 5.02 9.61 -4.94
CA VAL A 96 6.21 10.36 -5.36
C VAL A 96 6.67 9.77 -6.69
N LEU A 97 7.02 10.64 -7.64
CA LEU A 97 7.62 10.24 -8.91
C LEU A 97 9.10 10.61 -8.88
N MET A 98 9.98 9.61 -8.90
CA MET A 98 11.41 9.82 -9.08
C MET A 98 11.75 9.70 -10.57
N TYR A 99 12.41 10.72 -11.11
CA TYR A 99 12.92 10.71 -12.47
C TYR A 99 14.31 11.37 -12.48
N TRP A 100 15.16 10.91 -13.39
CA TRP A 100 16.50 11.45 -13.58
C TRP A 100 16.74 11.70 -15.07
N TYR A 101 17.45 12.77 -15.40
CA TYR A 101 17.95 13.01 -16.75
C TYR A 101 19.46 13.23 -16.70
N TRP A 102 20.20 12.58 -17.59
CA TRP A 102 21.63 12.83 -17.76
C TRP A 102 21.81 14.15 -18.52
N LYS A 103 21.82 15.27 -17.80
CA LYS A 103 22.25 16.56 -18.36
C LYS A 103 23.18 17.27 -17.37
N ASN A 104 24.36 17.63 -17.88
CA ASN A 104 25.37 18.54 -17.30
C ASN A 104 26.51 17.94 -16.47
N VAL A 105 27.25 16.98 -17.01
CA VAL A 105 28.69 16.80 -16.66
C VAL A 105 29.62 17.42 -17.72
N VAL A 106 29.13 17.73 -18.94
CA VAL A 106 30.01 18.19 -20.05
C VAL A 106 30.06 19.73 -20.22
N SER A 107 29.10 20.49 -19.69
CA SER A 107 29.02 21.94 -19.99
C SER A 107 29.94 22.83 -19.14
N LYS A 108 30.53 22.32 -18.04
CA LYS A 108 31.36 23.16 -17.14
C LYS A 108 32.86 23.21 -17.50
N ASN A 109 33.32 22.47 -18.52
CA ASN A 109 34.73 22.44 -18.93
C ASN A 109 34.99 22.87 -20.39
N ALA A 110 34.03 23.53 -21.04
CA ALA A 110 34.28 24.23 -22.31
C ALA A 110 34.52 25.72 -22.02
N LYS A 111 35.76 26.04 -21.64
CA LYS A 111 36.36 27.36 -21.89
C LYS A 111 37.28 27.22 -23.08
#